data_AF-A0A822AJ32-F1
#
_entry.id   AF-A0A822AJ32-F1
#
_cell.length_a   1.000
_cell.length_b   1.000
_cell.length_c   1.000
_cell.angle_alpha   90.00
_cell.angle_beta   90.00
_cell.angle_gamma   90.00
#
_symmetry.space_group_name_H-M   'P 1'
#
loop_
_entity.id
_entity.type
_entity.pdbx_description
1 polymer ?
#
loop_
_entity_poly.entity_id
_entity_poly.type
_entity_poly.pdbx_seq_one_letter_code
_entity_poly.pdbx_strand_id
1 'polypeptide(L)'
;ECTQPTKLIPRGLPEIKCFESYLSRLGVSNNDHIVLYDRSPMGFYASTRAWWLFKTYGVNSLSILNGGFLKWLKETNKTESSDNNPAKTEETGKFTVRFNEQMIKNYNDILNLVSTNSKESQLVDARPPSLFNGANAGHIRGSLNVPYSQLFDQTNQGLKSNDELKK
;
A
#
# COMPACT_ATOMS: atom_id res chain seq x y z
N GLU A 1 -5.74 13.99 -8.05
CA GLU A 1 -6.82 13.96 -9.05
C GLU A 1 -7.97 13.04 -8.64
N CYS A 2 -7.72 11.76 -8.36
CA CYS A 2 -8.81 10.84 -7.98
C CYS A 2 -9.19 10.83 -6.49
N THR A 3 -8.54 11.62 -5.63
CA THR A 3 -8.81 11.65 -4.17
C THR A 3 -9.15 13.07 -3.73
N GLN A 4 -9.99 13.17 -2.70
CA GLN A 4 -10.29 14.42 -1.99
C GLN A 4 -9.74 14.32 -0.56
N PRO A 5 -8.45 14.65 -0.34
CA PRO A 5 -7.85 14.54 0.98
C PRO A 5 -8.47 15.54 1.93
N THR A 6 -8.75 15.11 3.16
CA THR A 6 -9.15 16.00 4.25
C THR A 6 -8.02 16.11 5.27
N LYS A 7 -8.12 17.08 6.18
CA LYS A 7 -7.17 17.20 7.31
C LYS A 7 -7.08 15.89 8.13
N LEU A 8 -8.21 15.17 8.26
CA LEU A 8 -8.31 13.92 9.02
C LEU A 8 -7.95 12.68 8.18
N ILE A 9 -8.21 12.72 6.87
CA ILE A 9 -8.00 11.61 5.94
C ILE A 9 -7.14 12.09 4.77
N PRO A 10 -5.82 12.29 4.99
CA PRO A 10 -4.94 12.84 3.95
C PRO A 10 -4.66 11.85 2.81
N ARG A 11 -4.93 10.55 3.03
CA ARG A 11 -4.65 9.46 2.06
C ARG A 11 -5.88 8.58 1.85
N GLY A 12 -7.04 9.23 1.64
CA GLY A 12 -8.31 8.56 1.37
C GLY A 12 -8.27 7.66 0.13
N LEU A 13 -9.29 6.81 0.00
CA LEU A 13 -9.46 6.02 -1.22
C LEU A 13 -9.75 6.94 -2.41
N PRO A 14 -9.24 6.60 -3.60
CA PRO A 14 -9.69 7.20 -4.83
C PRO A 14 -11.20 7.00 -5.06
N GLU A 15 -11.80 7.88 -5.83
CA GLU A 15 -13.11 7.60 -6.42
C GLU A 15 -12.97 6.46 -7.44
N ILE A 16 -13.88 5.48 -7.35
CA ILE A 16 -13.85 4.27 -8.18
C ILE A 16 -13.77 4.62 -9.67
N LYS A 17 -14.65 5.50 -10.16
CA LYS A 17 -14.72 5.85 -11.60
C LYS A 17 -13.44 6.54 -12.08
N CYS A 18 -12.86 7.40 -11.26
CA CYS A 18 -11.59 8.03 -11.58
C CYS A 18 -10.45 7.01 -11.62
N PHE A 19 -10.42 6.05 -10.69
CA PHE A 19 -9.41 4.98 -10.67
C PHE A 19 -9.52 4.03 -11.88
N GLU A 20 -10.74 3.59 -12.21
CA GLU A 20 -11.03 2.78 -13.41
C GLU A 20 -10.56 3.48 -14.68
N SER A 21 -10.92 4.76 -14.83
CA SER A 21 -10.51 5.58 -15.97
C SER A 21 -8.99 5.76 -16.03
N TYR A 22 -8.36 6.03 -14.88
CA TYR A 22 -6.91 6.22 -14.81
C TYR A 22 -6.16 4.96 -15.25
N LEU A 23 -6.51 3.77 -14.73
CA LEU A 23 -5.86 2.53 -15.12
C LEU A 23 -6.14 2.14 -16.59
N SER A 24 -7.37 2.32 -17.04
CA SER A 24 -7.73 2.04 -18.43
C SER A 24 -6.92 2.89 -19.41
N ARG A 25 -6.67 4.18 -19.09
CA ARG A 25 -5.80 5.08 -19.87
C ARG A 25 -4.32 4.68 -19.85
N LEU A 26 -3.89 3.90 -18.85
CA LEU A 26 -2.55 3.31 -18.79
C LEU A 26 -2.46 1.97 -19.54
N GLY A 27 -3.51 1.55 -20.24
CA GLY A 27 -3.56 0.25 -20.93
C GLY A 27 -3.87 -0.93 -20.02
N VAL A 28 -4.10 -0.69 -18.72
CA VAL A 28 -4.25 -1.77 -17.74
C VAL A 28 -5.66 -2.37 -17.80
N SER A 29 -5.72 -3.68 -17.84
CA SER A 29 -6.94 -4.49 -17.82
C SER A 29 -7.00 -5.38 -16.58
N ASN A 30 -8.20 -5.83 -16.20
CA ASN A 30 -8.37 -6.69 -15.02
C ASN A 30 -7.58 -8.03 -15.04
N ASN A 31 -7.14 -8.48 -16.23
CA ASN A 31 -6.41 -9.74 -16.41
C ASN A 31 -4.89 -9.59 -16.36
N ASP A 32 -4.38 -8.35 -16.31
CA ASP A 32 -2.94 -8.11 -16.30
C ASP A 32 -2.32 -8.54 -14.97
N HIS A 33 -1.06 -8.99 -15.04
CA HIS A 33 -0.24 -9.12 -13.83
C HIS A 33 0.41 -7.77 -13.54
N ILE A 34 -0.02 -7.14 -12.45
CA ILE A 34 0.49 -5.82 -12.07
C ILE A 34 1.66 -5.99 -11.10
N VAL A 35 2.84 -5.48 -11.48
CA VAL A 35 4.02 -5.44 -10.61
C VAL A 35 4.25 -4.01 -10.15
N LEU A 36 4.10 -3.78 -8.85
CA LEU A 36 4.26 -2.48 -8.23
C LEU A 36 5.67 -2.32 -7.68
N TYR A 37 6.25 -1.13 -7.83
CA TYR A 37 7.52 -0.77 -7.22
C TYR A 37 7.53 0.72 -6.91
N ASP A 38 8.46 1.14 -6.06
CA ASP A 38 8.73 2.56 -5.85
C ASP A 38 10.24 2.82 -5.73
N ARG A 39 10.59 4.08 -5.56
CA ARG A 39 11.97 4.56 -5.41
C ARG A 39 12.34 4.88 -3.97
N SER A 40 11.57 4.39 -2.99
CA SER A 40 11.86 4.64 -1.59
C SER A 40 13.18 3.96 -1.19
N PRO A 41 13.94 4.50 -0.22
CA PRO A 41 15.19 3.90 0.22
C PRO A 41 15.07 2.45 0.71
N MET A 42 13.92 2.07 1.28
CA MET A 42 13.66 0.70 1.73
C MET A 42 13.06 -0.19 0.64
N GLY A 43 12.73 0.35 -0.54
CA GLY A 43 12.06 -0.37 -1.63
C GLY A 43 10.55 -0.60 -1.43
N PHE A 44 10.02 -0.24 -0.25
CA PHE A 44 8.64 -0.49 0.17
C PHE A 44 8.08 0.71 0.93
N TYR A 45 7.36 1.57 0.24
CA TYR A 45 6.64 2.67 0.89
C TYR A 45 5.31 2.98 0.19
N ALA A 46 5.37 3.47 -1.04
CA ALA A 46 4.20 3.76 -1.84
C ALA A 46 3.66 2.50 -2.52
N SER A 47 4.55 1.57 -2.90
CA SER A 47 4.22 0.32 -3.57
C SER A 47 3.33 -0.59 -2.71
N THR A 48 3.56 -0.66 -1.40
CA THR A 48 2.74 -1.45 -0.46
C THR A 48 1.35 -0.84 -0.25
N ARG A 49 1.26 0.50 -0.18
CA ARG A 49 -0.02 1.21 -0.15
C ARG A 49 -0.81 1.01 -1.43
N ALA A 50 -0.15 1.10 -2.59
CA ALA A 50 -0.75 0.82 -3.88
C ALA A 50 -1.19 -0.65 -3.95
N TRP A 51 -0.38 -1.59 -3.48
CA TRP A 51 -0.73 -3.01 -3.47
C TRP A 51 -2.03 -3.25 -2.70
N TRP A 52 -2.13 -2.72 -1.48
CA TRP A 52 -3.34 -2.81 -0.67
C TRP A 52 -4.55 -2.18 -1.38
N LEU A 53 -4.37 -1.05 -2.07
CA LEU A 53 -5.45 -0.36 -2.78
C LEU A 53 -5.97 -1.22 -3.94
N PHE A 54 -5.07 -1.77 -4.75
CA PHE A 54 -5.42 -2.64 -5.87
C PHE A 54 -6.10 -3.92 -5.37
N LYS A 55 -5.62 -4.53 -4.28
CA LYS A 55 -6.32 -5.66 -3.62
C LYS A 55 -7.71 -5.27 -3.15
N THR A 56 -7.85 -4.11 -2.51
CA THR A 56 -9.14 -3.55 -2.06
C THR A 56 -10.09 -3.31 -3.22
N TYR A 57 -9.57 -3.04 -4.42
CA TYR A 57 -10.34 -2.84 -5.65
C TYR A 57 -10.50 -4.12 -6.48
N GLY A 58 -10.14 -5.28 -5.93
CA GLY A 58 -10.44 -6.59 -6.50
C GLY A 58 -9.42 -7.11 -7.51
N VAL A 59 -8.21 -6.54 -7.55
CA VAL A 59 -7.13 -7.07 -8.39
C VAL A 59 -6.55 -8.34 -7.75
N ASN A 60 -6.47 -9.41 -8.55
CA ASN A 60 -5.99 -10.71 -8.08
C ASN A 60 -4.51 -10.94 -8.38
N SER A 61 -4.09 -10.67 -9.61
CA SER A 61 -2.71 -10.86 -10.10
C SER A 61 -1.86 -9.63 -9.80
N LEU A 62 -1.28 -9.61 -8.60
CA LEU A 62 -0.58 -8.43 -8.08
C LEU A 62 0.68 -8.83 -7.31
N SER A 63 1.81 -8.22 -7.63
CA SER A 63 3.08 -8.42 -6.94
C SER A 63 3.76 -7.09 -6.63
N ILE A 64 4.68 -7.10 -5.67
CA ILE A 64 5.60 -5.99 -5.42
C ILE A 64 6.99 -6.46 -5.79
N LEU A 65 7.76 -5.61 -6.49
CA LEU A 65 9.17 -5.85 -6.76
C LEU A 65 9.96 -5.78 -5.46
N ASN A 66 10.52 -6.91 -5.02
CA ASN A 66 11.23 -7.00 -3.74
C ASN A 66 12.48 -6.11 -3.75
N GLY A 67 12.51 -5.12 -2.86
CA GLY A 67 13.56 -4.10 -2.77
C GLY A 67 13.47 -2.94 -3.77
N GLY A 68 12.38 -2.89 -4.53
CA GLY A 68 12.03 -1.75 -5.37
C GLY A 68 13.08 -1.38 -6.41
N PHE A 69 13.06 -0.12 -6.82
CA PHE A 69 13.89 0.36 -7.92
C PHE A 69 15.39 0.35 -7.61
N LEU A 70 15.77 0.65 -6.36
CA LEU A 70 17.19 0.77 -5.99
C LEU A 70 17.90 -0.58 -6.05
N LYS A 71 17.25 -1.64 -5.54
CA LYS A 71 17.79 -3.00 -5.64
C LYS A 71 17.86 -3.47 -7.09
N TRP A 72 16.82 -3.23 -7.88
CA TRP A 72 16.81 -3.54 -9.31
C TRP A 72 17.99 -2.90 -10.05
N LEU A 73 18.24 -1.61 -9.82
CA LEU A 73 19.35 -0.88 -10.44
C LEU A 73 20.70 -1.48 -10.03
N LYS A 74 20.87 -1.82 -8.74
CA LYS A 74 22.10 -2.43 -8.22
C LYS A 74 22.38 -3.80 -8.85
N GLU A 75 21.35 -4.61 -9.07
CA GLU A 75 21.50 -5.99 -9.56
C GLU A 75 21.61 -6.08 -11.08
N THR A 76 20.91 -5.22 -11.81
CA THR A 76 20.78 -5.36 -13.27
C THR A 76 21.51 -4.28 -14.05
N ASN A 77 21.72 -3.11 -13.45
CA ASN A 77 22.14 -1.88 -14.13
C ASN A 77 21.30 -1.52 -15.38
N LYS A 78 20.05 -2.01 -15.45
CA LYS A 78 19.14 -1.79 -16.59
C LYS A 78 18.04 -0.81 -16.23
N THR A 79 17.89 0.23 -17.05
CA THR A 79 16.79 1.20 -16.97
C THR A 79 16.40 1.65 -18.36
N GLU A 80 15.17 2.15 -18.47
CA GLU A 80 14.70 2.89 -19.63
C GLU A 80 14.42 4.33 -19.20
N SER A 81 14.65 5.28 -20.10
CA SER A 81 14.30 6.68 -19.92
C SER A 81 13.56 7.15 -21.15
N SER A 82 12.40 7.77 -20.96
CA SER A 82 11.61 8.38 -22.01
C SER A 82 11.02 9.70 -21.52
N ASP A 83 10.67 10.58 -22.44
CA ASP A 83 10.08 11.88 -22.13
C ASP A 83 8.60 11.69 -21.69
N ASN A 84 8.42 11.25 -20.44
CA ASN A 84 7.25 11.44 -19.56
C ASN A 84 5.84 11.02 -20.04
N ASN A 85 5.66 10.32 -21.14
CA ASN A 85 4.39 9.61 -21.36
C ASN A 85 4.51 8.18 -20.82
N PRO A 86 3.58 7.71 -19.94
CA PRO A 86 3.40 6.27 -19.81
C PRO A 86 3.27 5.75 -21.24
N ALA A 87 4.01 4.68 -21.59
CA ALA A 87 3.99 4.11 -22.93
C ALA A 87 2.53 4.11 -23.37
N LYS A 88 2.17 5.01 -24.30
CA LYS A 88 0.79 5.16 -24.72
C LYS A 88 0.50 3.84 -25.38
N THR A 89 -0.14 2.94 -24.66
CA THR A 89 -0.64 1.72 -25.25
C THR A 89 -1.63 2.20 -26.29
N GLU A 90 -1.47 1.76 -27.54
CA GLU A 90 -2.44 2.11 -28.58
C GLU A 90 -3.84 1.64 -28.20
N GLU A 91 -3.90 0.62 -27.34
CA GLU A 91 -5.12 0.07 -26.76
C GLU A 91 -5.42 0.67 -25.38
N THR A 92 -6.66 1.14 -25.20
CA THR A 92 -7.19 1.46 -23.86
C THR A 92 -7.53 0.16 -23.15
N GLY A 93 -7.00 -0.01 -21.94
CA GLY A 93 -7.29 -1.18 -21.10
C GLY A 93 -8.76 -1.23 -20.67
N LYS A 94 -9.20 -2.40 -20.20
CA LYS A 94 -10.54 -2.59 -19.62
C LYS A 94 -10.40 -2.90 -18.15
N PHE A 95 -10.45 -1.87 -17.31
CA PHE A 95 -10.38 -1.99 -15.87
C PHE A 95 -11.71 -1.65 -15.20
N THR A 96 -12.26 -2.59 -14.44
CA THR A 96 -13.45 -2.43 -13.59
C THR A 96 -13.11 -2.81 -12.16
N VAL A 97 -13.49 -1.96 -11.20
CA VAL A 97 -13.26 -2.20 -9.77
C VAL A 97 -14.28 -3.21 -9.25
N ARG A 98 -13.80 -4.15 -8.42
CA ARG A 98 -14.63 -4.99 -7.56
C ARG A 98 -14.26 -4.68 -6.12
N PHE A 99 -14.98 -3.71 -5.54
CA PHE A 99 -14.64 -3.18 -4.23
C PHE A 99 -14.85 -4.21 -3.12
N ASN A 100 -13.80 -4.48 -2.35
CA ASN A 100 -13.83 -5.36 -1.19
C ASN A 100 -13.86 -4.53 0.10
N GLU A 101 -15.06 -4.30 0.62
CA GLU A 101 -15.29 -3.54 1.85
C GLU A 101 -14.60 -4.15 3.08
N GLN A 102 -14.37 -5.47 3.10
CA GLN A 102 -13.77 -6.16 4.24
C GLN A 102 -12.29 -5.78 4.45
N MET A 103 -11.63 -5.21 3.44
CA MET A 103 -10.24 -4.75 3.52
C MET A 103 -10.10 -3.42 4.28
N ILE A 104 -11.21 -2.81 4.70
CA ILE A 104 -11.25 -1.51 5.35
C ILE A 104 -12.02 -1.61 6.66
N LYS A 105 -11.50 -0.93 7.68
CA LYS A 105 -12.24 -0.63 8.91
C LYS A 105 -12.40 0.88 9.02
N ASN A 106 -13.64 1.32 9.23
CA ASN A 106 -13.97 2.71 9.42
C ASN A 106 -13.82 3.11 10.90
N TYR A 107 -14.04 4.39 11.20
CA TYR A 107 -13.94 4.92 12.56
C TYR A 107 -14.84 4.19 13.57
N ASN A 108 -16.09 3.90 13.21
CA ASN A 108 -17.04 3.22 14.09
C ASN A 108 -16.64 1.77 14.35
N ASP A 109 -16.09 1.07 13.37
CA ASP A 109 -15.57 -0.29 13.55
C ASP A 109 -14.47 -0.31 14.62
N ILE A 110 -13.54 0.65 14.54
CA ILE A 110 -12.45 0.79 15.51
C ILE A 110 -12.99 1.24 16.88
N LEU A 111 -13.93 2.18 16.91
CA LEU A 111 -14.55 2.65 18.15
C LEU A 111 -15.25 1.51 18.88
N ASN A 112 -16.01 0.67 18.16
CA ASN A 112 -16.69 -0.49 18.70
C ASN A 112 -15.71 -1.54 19.24
N LEU A 113 -14.64 -1.84 18.49
CA LEU A 113 -13.57 -2.74 18.95
C LEU A 113 -12.97 -2.28 20.28
N VAL A 114 -12.71 -0.97 20.42
CA VAL A 114 -12.11 -0.38 21.61
C VAL A 114 -13.11 -0.26 22.77
N SER A 115 -14.35 0.15 22.52
CA SER A 115 -15.37 0.37 23.56
C SER A 115 -15.82 -0.93 24.21
N THR A 116 -15.91 -2.01 23.43
CA THR A 116 -16.30 -3.35 23.90
C THR A 116 -15.14 -4.15 24.48
N ASN A 117 -13.90 -3.65 24.36
CA ASN A 117 -12.68 -4.40 24.69
C ASN A 117 -12.65 -5.79 24.02
N SER A 118 -13.18 -5.87 22.79
CA SER A 118 -13.29 -7.13 22.05
C SER A 118 -11.91 -7.72 21.77
N LYS A 119 -11.84 -9.06 21.78
CA LYS A 119 -10.63 -9.86 21.51
C LYS A 119 -10.66 -10.53 20.14
N GLU A 120 -11.66 -10.23 19.31
CA GLU A 120 -11.83 -10.81 17.98
C GLU A 120 -10.79 -10.32 16.96
N SER A 121 -10.14 -9.19 17.23
CA SER A 121 -9.14 -8.60 16.33
C SER A 121 -8.09 -7.83 17.10
N GLN A 122 -6.88 -7.79 16.55
CA GLN A 122 -5.77 -6.98 17.05
C GLN A 122 -5.64 -5.71 16.22
N LEU A 123 -5.47 -4.58 16.89
CA LEU A 123 -5.17 -3.31 16.23
C LEU A 123 -3.65 -3.12 16.22
N VAL A 124 -3.05 -3.02 15.04
CA VAL A 124 -1.60 -2.84 14.89
C VAL A 124 -1.32 -1.49 14.24
N ASP A 125 -0.49 -0.68 14.89
CA ASP A 125 -0.05 0.62 14.41
C ASP A 125 1.38 0.52 13.88
N ALA A 126 1.54 0.88 12.60
CA ALA A 126 2.79 0.77 11.88
C ALA A 126 3.70 2.02 11.98
N ARG A 127 3.30 3.05 12.74
CA ARG A 127 4.09 4.27 12.92
C ARG A 127 5.36 4.02 13.75
N PRO A 128 6.38 4.89 13.64
CA PRO A 128 7.53 4.87 14.54
C PRO A 128 7.13 4.96 16.02
N PRO A 129 7.89 4.34 16.95
CA PRO A 129 7.57 4.36 18.37
C PRO A 129 7.47 5.76 18.97
N SER A 130 8.24 6.72 18.45
CA SER A 130 8.18 8.13 18.88
C SER A 130 6.82 8.78 18.63
N LEU A 131 6.11 8.38 17.57
CA LEU A 131 4.75 8.87 17.29
C LEU A 131 3.70 8.08 18.07
N PHE A 132 3.90 6.77 18.26
CA PHE A 132 3.00 5.90 19.01
C PHE A 132 2.97 6.24 20.51
N ASN A 133 4.14 6.49 21.09
CA ASN A 133 4.33 6.86 22.50
C ASN A 133 4.29 8.38 22.74
N GLY A 134 4.12 9.19 21.69
CA GLY A 134 4.26 10.64 21.76
C GLY A 134 3.16 11.30 22.59
N ALA A 135 3.54 12.25 23.45
CA ALA A 135 2.64 12.91 24.40
C ALA A 135 1.45 13.68 23.76
N ASN A 136 1.59 14.13 22.51
CA ASN A 136 0.59 14.96 21.82
C ASN A 136 -0.26 14.20 20.78
N ALA A 137 0.09 12.96 20.45
CA ALA A 137 -0.58 12.18 19.39
C ALA A 137 -1.02 10.79 19.87
N GLY A 138 -0.25 10.19 20.80
CA GLY A 138 -0.51 8.88 21.36
C GLY A 138 -0.85 7.81 20.33
N HIS A 139 -1.63 6.83 20.78
CA HIS A 139 -2.15 5.75 19.97
C HIS A 139 -3.56 5.37 20.44
N ILE A 140 -4.24 4.58 19.61
CA ILE A 140 -5.57 4.06 19.93
C ILE A 140 -5.43 3.06 21.08
N ARG A 141 -6.18 3.25 22.17
CA ARG A 141 -6.12 2.38 23.36
C ARG A 141 -6.23 0.90 22.97
N GLY A 142 -5.27 0.10 23.43
CA GLY A 142 -5.22 -1.35 23.18
C GLY A 142 -4.57 -1.75 21.84
N SER A 143 -4.09 -0.79 21.04
CA SER A 143 -3.29 -1.12 19.86
C SER A 143 -1.88 -1.58 20.25
N LEU A 144 -1.29 -2.38 19.38
CA LEU A 144 0.11 -2.80 19.44
C LEU A 144 0.92 -1.96 18.44
N ASN A 145 2.17 -1.65 18.76
CA ASN A 145 3.06 -0.95 17.84
C ASN A 145 3.99 -1.94 17.15
N VAL A 146 3.89 -2.04 15.82
CA VAL A 146 4.82 -2.78 14.97
C VAL A 146 5.28 -1.84 13.87
N PRO A 147 6.33 -1.02 14.10
CA PRO A 147 6.80 -0.06 13.13
C PRO A 147 7.12 -0.72 11.79
N TYR A 148 6.59 -0.18 10.68
CA TYR A 148 6.73 -0.81 9.36
C TYR A 148 8.21 -1.07 8.98
N SER A 149 9.13 -0.21 9.45
CA SER A 149 10.57 -0.36 9.21
C SER A 149 11.15 -1.66 9.76
N GLN A 150 10.51 -2.30 10.74
CA GLN A 150 10.93 -3.59 11.29
C GLN A 150 10.59 -4.78 10.39
N LEU A 151 9.77 -4.59 9.36
CA LEU A 151 9.36 -5.65 8.43
C LEU A 151 10.41 -5.91 7.33
N PHE A 152 11.40 -5.04 7.21
CA PHE A 152 12.40 -5.07 6.14
C PHE A 152 13.78 -5.40 6.66
N ASP A 153 14.54 -6.13 5.85
CA ASP A 153 15.95 -6.37 6.02
C ASP A 153 16.74 -5.14 5.54
N GLN A 154 17.45 -4.50 6.47
CA GLN A 154 18.25 -3.30 6.20
C GLN A 154 19.51 -3.60 5.38
N THR A 155 19.95 -4.85 5.33
CA THR A 155 21.14 -5.28 4.59
C THR A 155 20.83 -5.60 3.13
N ASN A 156 19.76 -6.37 2.91
CA ASN A 156 19.35 -6.84 1.58
C ASN A 156 18.29 -5.95 0.91
N GLN A 157 17.87 -4.88 1.61
CA GLN A 157 16.83 -3.94 1.18
C GLN A 157 15.54 -4.67 0.76
N GLY A 158 15.20 -5.75 1.45
CA GLY A 158 14.11 -6.66 1.09
C GLY A 158 13.10 -6.84 2.21
N LEU A 159 11.94 -7.45 1.91
CA LEU A 159 11.06 -7.95 2.97
C LEU A 159 11.78 -9.08 3.73
N LYS A 160 11.68 -9.08 5.05
CA LYS A 160 12.15 -10.20 5.88
C LYS A 160 11.49 -11.51 5.46
N SER A 161 12.15 -12.63 5.72
CA SER A 161 11.58 -13.95 5.50
C SER A 161 10.37 -14.20 6.41
N ASN A 162 9.50 -15.14 6.03
CA ASN A 162 8.34 -15.50 6.84
C ASN A 162 8.72 -15.96 8.26
N ASP A 163 9.87 -16.61 8.42
CA ASP A 163 10.31 -17.10 9.74
C ASP A 163 10.84 -15.97 10.62
N GLU A 164 11.37 -14.90 10.03
CA GLU A 164 11.72 -13.69 10.76
C GLU A 164 10.48 -12.85 11.11
N LEU A 165 9.45 -12.86 10.26
CA LEU A 165 8.20 -12.11 10.49
C LEU A 165 7.25 -12.78 11.50
N LYS A 166 7.38 -14.10 11.74
CA LYS A 166 6.57 -14.83 12.72
C LYS A 166 7.02 -14.63 14.18
N LYS A 167 8.23 -14.10 14.38
CA LYS A 167 8.84 -13.88 15.71
C LYS A 167 8.39 -12.55 16.29
#